data_AF-A0A1T4NFS6-F1
#
_entry.id   AF-A0A1T4NFS6-F1
#
_cell.length_a   1.000
_cell.length_b   1.000
_cell.length_c   1.000
_cell.angle_alpha   90.00
_cell.angle_beta   90.00
_cell.angle_gamma   90.00
#
_symmetry.space_group_name_H-M   'P 1'
#
loop_
_entity.id
_entity.type
_entity.pdbx_description
1 polymer ?
#
loop_
_entity_poly.entity_id
_entity_poly.type
_entity_poly.pdbx_seq_one_letter_code
_entity_poly.pdbx_strand_id
1 'polypeptide(L)'
;MFLTHQYLDQLTEDTRHAVLGNVGTMIAFRLGTKDAKVFANEFYPVLDVEDFINLPRFYFYINYLLMELRLRHLVQRYKYCRLRGTRI
;
A
#
# COMPACT_ATOMS: atom_id res chain seq x y z
N MET A 1 -1.00 6.04 14.81
CA MET A 1 0.28 6.54 14.25
C MET A 1 0.24 6.34 12.74
N PHE A 2 0.83 7.24 11.97
CA PHE A 2 0.91 7.16 10.51
C PHE A 2 2.35 7.41 10.08
N LEU A 3 2.85 6.62 9.13
CA LEU A 3 4.19 6.73 8.56
C LEU A 3 4.08 6.73 7.04
N THR A 4 4.82 7.63 6.39
CA THR A 4 4.88 7.73 4.94
C THR A 4 6.35 7.76 4.52
N HIS A 5 6.72 6.93 3.55
CA HIS A 5 8.06 6.89 2.98
C HIS A 5 7.96 6.82 1.45
N GLN A 6 9.02 7.24 0.76
CA GLN A 6 9.11 7.15 -0.71
C GLN A 6 9.99 5.99 -1.17
N TYR A 7 10.94 5.54 -0.33
CA TYR A 7 11.87 4.45 -0.63
C TYR A 7 12.11 3.60 0.61
N LEU A 8 12.00 2.26 0.50
CA LEU A 8 12.22 1.37 1.65
C LEU A 8 13.69 1.31 2.07
N ASP A 9 14.62 1.50 1.13
CA ASP A 9 16.07 1.47 1.37
C ASP A 9 16.57 2.59 2.31
N GLN A 10 15.72 3.54 2.69
CA GLN A 10 16.03 4.55 3.71
C GLN A 10 16.04 3.97 5.13
N LEU A 11 15.42 2.82 5.33
CA LEU A 11 15.36 2.12 6.60
C LEU A 11 16.35 0.96 6.61
N THR A 12 16.99 0.72 7.75
CA THR A 12 17.73 -0.53 7.96
C THR A 12 16.77 -1.71 7.88
N GLU A 13 17.28 -2.87 7.47
CA GLU A 13 16.46 -4.07 7.29
C GLU A 13 15.67 -4.43 8.56
N ASP A 14 16.33 -4.43 9.72
CA ASP A 14 15.69 -4.68 11.02
C ASP A 14 14.54 -3.70 11.32
N THR A 15 14.75 -2.41 11.07
CA THR A 15 13.73 -1.38 11.29
C THR A 15 12.56 -1.58 10.34
N ARG A 16 12.84 -1.90 9.07
CA ARG A 16 11.82 -2.17 8.06
C ARG A 16 10.94 -3.35 8.48
N HIS A 17 11.55 -4.45 8.93
CA HIS A 17 10.81 -5.61 9.41
C HIS A 17 9.99 -5.30 10.66
N ALA A 18 10.55 -4.56 11.62
CA ALA A 18 9.84 -4.17 12.83
C ALA A 18 8.63 -3.28 12.54
N VAL A 19 8.75 -2.36 11.58
CA VAL A 19 7.63 -1.50 11.14
C VAL A 19 6.58 -2.34 10.42
N LEU A 20 6.95 -3.06 9.36
CA LEU A 20 5.98 -3.83 8.55
C LEU A 20 5.23 -4.87 9.38
N GLY A 21 5.91 -5.56 10.31
CA GLY A 21 5.28 -6.55 11.19
C GLY A 21 4.23 -6.00 12.16
N ASN A 22 4.21 -4.69 12.41
CA ASN A 22 3.25 -4.03 13.31
C ASN A 22 2.19 -3.19 12.58
N VAL A 23 2.31 -3.04 11.25
CA VAL A 23 1.39 -2.21 10.48
C VAL A 23 0.15 -3.02 10.09
N GLY A 24 -0.97 -2.72 10.74
CA GLY A 24 -2.28 -3.29 10.37
C GLY A 24 -2.94 -2.65 9.14
N THR A 25 -2.38 -1.56 8.59
CA THR A 25 -2.97 -0.84 7.46
C THR A 25 -1.91 -0.28 6.55
N MET A 26 -1.89 -0.73 5.30
CA MET A 26 -0.96 -0.28 4.28
C MET A 26 -1.69 0.35 3.11
N ILE A 27 -1.24 1.54 2.70
CA ILE A 27 -1.67 2.20 1.48
C ILE A 27 -0.45 2.26 0.55
N ALA A 28 -0.55 1.63 -0.61
CA ALA A 28 0.50 1.57 -1.61
C ALA A 28 0.06 2.33 -2.87
N PHE A 29 0.86 3.33 -3.25
CA PHE A 29 0.73 3.98 -4.55
C PHE A 29 1.54 3.20 -5.60
N ARG A 30 1.82 3.82 -6.74
CA ARG A 30 2.73 3.24 -7.73
C ARG A 30 4.13 3.09 -7.13
N LEU A 31 4.71 1.90 -7.23
CA LEU A 31 6.02 1.58 -6.67
C LEU A 31 7.04 1.24 -7.77
N GLY A 32 8.33 1.37 -7.43
CA GLY A 32 9.42 0.84 -8.23
C GLY A 32 9.57 -0.68 -8.11
N THR A 33 10.31 -1.29 -9.01
CA THR A 33 10.49 -2.76 -9.08
C THR A 33 11.04 -3.39 -7.79
N LYS A 34 11.90 -2.67 -7.06
CA LYS A 34 12.48 -3.14 -5.79
C LYS A 34 11.43 -3.17 -4.68
N ASP A 35 10.79 -2.03 -4.43
CA ASP A 35 9.79 -1.91 -3.35
C ASP A 35 8.56 -2.79 -3.65
N ALA A 36 8.14 -2.87 -4.92
CA ALA A 36 7.01 -3.68 -5.34
C ALA A 36 7.17 -5.16 -4.98
N LYS A 37 8.38 -5.72 -4.95
CA LYS A 37 8.61 -7.11 -4.50
C LYS A 37 8.32 -7.31 -3.02
N VAL A 38 8.68 -6.33 -2.19
CA VAL A 38 8.41 -6.39 -0.74
C VAL A 38 6.90 -6.29 -0.51
N PHE A 39 6.25 -5.31 -1.14
CA PHE A 39 4.82 -5.09 -0.99
C PHE A 39 3.96 -6.20 -1.63
N ALA A 40 4.40 -6.86 -2.70
CA ALA A 40 3.68 -8.01 -3.26
C ALA A 40 3.52 -9.15 -2.24
N ASN A 41 4.54 -9.40 -1.40
CA ASN A 41 4.44 -10.39 -0.33
C ASN A 41 3.39 -10.00 0.73
N GLU A 42 3.32 -8.71 1.09
CA GLU A 42 2.36 -8.18 2.06
C GLU A 42 0.90 -8.15 1.55
N PHE A 43 0.72 -8.14 0.22
CA PHE A 43 -0.59 -8.13 -0.44
C PHE A 43 -0.93 -9.49 -1.07
N TYR A 44 -0.10 -10.51 -0.85
CA TYR A 44 -0.33 -11.87 -1.33
C TYR A 44 -1.64 -12.44 -0.73
N PRO A 45 -2.46 -13.18 -1.52
CA PRO A 45 -2.26 -13.59 -2.92
C PRO A 45 -2.92 -12.67 -3.95
N VAL A 46 -3.30 -11.44 -3.58
CA VAL A 46 -4.21 -10.63 -4.41
C VAL A 46 -3.48 -9.79 -5.45
N LEU A 47 -2.26 -9.33 -5.16
CA LEU A 47 -1.47 -8.49 -6.05
C LEU A 47 -0.11 -9.09 -6.31
N ASP A 48 0.36 -8.93 -7.54
CA ASP A 48 1.72 -9.23 -7.97
C ASP A 48 2.54 -7.95 -8.17
N VAL A 49 3.86 -8.13 -8.35
CA VAL A 49 4.82 -7.03 -8.54
C VAL A 49 4.41 -6.10 -9.69
N GLU A 50 3.87 -6.66 -10.78
CA GLU A 50 3.47 -5.91 -11.97
C GLU A 50 2.29 -4.96 -11.71
N ASP A 51 1.38 -5.31 -10.79
CA ASP A 51 0.22 -4.49 -10.46
C ASP A 51 0.62 -3.16 -9.82
N PHE A 52 1.69 -3.16 -9.01
CA PHE A 52 2.23 -1.96 -8.38
C PHE A 52 2.99 -1.08 -9.37
N ILE A 53 3.73 -1.70 -10.30
CA ILE A 53 4.53 -0.96 -11.31
C ILE A 53 3.61 -0.29 -12.33
N ASN A 54 2.55 -0.99 -12.73
CA ASN A 54 1.60 -0.54 -13.75
C ASN A 54 0.46 0.30 -13.18
N LEU A 55 0.46 0.59 -11.87
CA LEU A 55 -0.59 1.36 -11.23
C LEU A 55 -0.68 2.79 -11.83
N PRO A 56 -1.83 3.18 -12.42
CA PRO A 56 -1.97 4.49 -13.02
C PRO A 56 -1.88 5.61 -11.99
N ARG A 57 -1.52 6.80 -12.46
CA ARG A 57 -1.47 7.98 -11.61
C ARG A 57 -2.82 8.24 -10.95
N PHE A 58 -2.76 8.66 -9.69
CA PHE A 58 -3.94 8.89 -8.85
C PHE A 58 -4.71 7.62 -8.49
N TYR A 59 -4.09 6.44 -8.55
CA TYR A 59 -4.63 5.23 -7.94
C TYR A 59 -3.74 4.77 -6.80
N PHE A 60 -4.34 4.06 -5.85
CA PHE A 60 -3.65 3.37 -4.77
C PHE A 60 -4.36 2.05 -4.45
N TYR A 61 -3.59 1.11 -3.91
CA TYR A 61 -4.09 -0.08 -3.26
C TYR A 61 -4.07 0.14 -1.75
N ILE A 62 -5.06 -0.42 -1.07
CA ILE A 62 -5.08 -0.45 0.40
C ILE A 62 -5.26 -1.89 0.87
N ASN A 63 -4.40 -2.29 1.79
CA ASN A 63 -4.59 -3.47 2.62
C ASN A 63 -4.97 -2.95 4.02
N TYR A 64 -6.23 -3.16 4.41
CA TYR A 64 -6.78 -2.62 5.64
C TYR A 64 -7.23 -3.75 6.54
N LEU A 65 -6.63 -3.85 7.73
CA LEU A 65 -7.13 -4.70 8.81
C LEU A 65 -8.26 -3.95 9.53
N LEU A 66 -9.49 -4.08 9.04
CA LEU A 66 -10.67 -3.76 9.85
C LEU A 66 -10.91 -4.87 10.86
N MET A 67 -10.80 -4.54 12.13
CA MET A 67 -11.48 -5.30 13.17
C MET A 67 -13.00 -5.20 12.88
N GLU A 68 -13.69 -6.34 12.87
CA GLU A 68 -15.14 -6.54 12.66
C GLU A 68 -15.72 -6.74 11.23
N LEU A 69 -14.96 -6.97 10.15
CA LEU A 69 -15.56 -7.46 8.90
C LEU A 69 -14.82 -8.65 8.30
N ARG A 70 -15.51 -9.80 8.31
CA ARG A 70 -15.12 -11.11 7.79
C ARG A 70 -15.01 -11.11 6.26
N LEU A 71 -14.09 -10.35 5.68
CA LEU A 71 -13.78 -10.35 4.26
C LEU A 71 -12.25 -10.39 4.06
N ARG A 72 -11.67 -11.60 4.19
CA ARG A 72 -10.22 -11.87 4.11
C ARG A 72 -9.55 -11.60 2.75
N HIS A 73 -10.21 -10.94 1.79
CA HIS A 73 -9.75 -10.90 0.39
C HIS A 73 -9.93 -9.55 -0.33
N LEU A 74 -10.21 -8.45 0.37
CA LEU A 74 -10.50 -7.18 -0.29
C LEU A 74 -9.31 -6.21 -0.24
N VAL A 75 -8.32 -6.45 -1.10
CA VAL A 75 -7.48 -5.36 -1.61
C VAL A 75 -8.34 -4.58 -2.60
N GLN A 76 -8.67 -3.33 -2.27
CA GLN A 76 -9.45 -2.47 -3.14
C GLN A 76 -8.55 -1.45 -3.84
N ARG A 77 -8.75 -1.31 -5.16
CA ARG A 77 -8.11 -0.28 -5.98
C ARG A 77 -8.97 0.96 -5.97
N TYR A 78 -8.46 2.04 -5.38
CA TYR A 78 -9.18 3.30 -5.30
C TYR A 78 -8.53 4.37 -6.18
N LYS A 79 -9.36 5.28 -6.69
CA LYS A 79 -8.91 6.49 -7.39
C LYS A 79 -8.88 7.66 -6.41
N TYR A 80 -7.71 8.25 -6.23
CA TYR A 80 -7.53 9.51 -5.51
C TYR A 80 -8.13 10.67 -6.30
N CYS A 81 -9.22 11.26 -5.81
CA CYS A 81 -9.79 12.49 -6.36
C CYS A 81 -9.16 13.71 -5.69
N ARG A 82 -8.49 14.56 -6.47
CA ARG A 82 -8.01 15.86 -6.00
C ARG A 82 -9.21 16.78 -5.86
N LEU A 83 -9.70 16.99 -4.63
CA LEU A 83 -10.67 18.05 -4.33
C LEU A 83 -10.00 19.41 -4.59
N ARG A 84 -10.01 19.86 -5.85
CA ARG A 84 -9.77 21.26 -6.18
C ARG A 84 -11.05 22.03 -5.90
N GLY A 85 -11.14 22.61 -4.70
CA GLY A 85 -12.05 23.71 -4.32
C GLY A 85 -13.28 23.95 -5.21
N THR A 86 -14.15 22.97 -5.37
CA THR A 86 -15.47 23.16 -5.97
C THR A 86 -16.49 22.69 -4.95
N ARG A 87 -17.35 23.63 -4.55
CA ARG A 87 -18.50 23.40 -3.69
C ARG A 87 -19.38 22.31 -4.31
N ILE A 88 -19.91 21.50 -3.40
CA ILE A 88 -20.89 20.41 -3.52
C ILE A 88 -21.83 20.58 -4.71
#